data_AF-A0A914KAN1-F1
#
_entry.id   AF-A0A914KAN1-F1
#
_cell.length_a   1.000
_cell.length_b   1.000
_cell.length_c   1.000
_cell.angle_alpha   90.00
_cell.angle_beta   90.00
_cell.angle_gamma   90.00
#
_symmetry.space_group_name_H-M   'P 1'
#
loop_
_entity.id
_entity.type
_entity.pdbx_description
1 polymer ?
#
loop_
_entity_poly.entity_id
_entity_poly.type
_entity_poly.pdbx_seq_one_letter_code
_entity_poly.pdbx_strand_id
1 'polypeptide(L)'
;MNDFSHLKATRTDCVGENGCTIVGVKFPNGEVRSSIKYDRNMMIALSHSPLSLVEPDLLMKIADEHMELLPSFPRRFIPLEFIEQN
;
A
#
# COMPACT_ATOMS: atom_id res chain seq x y z
N MET A 1 9.33 -23.22 29.85
CA MET A 1 9.08 -22.81 28.46
C MET A 1 7.62 -23.12 28.18
N ASN A 2 6.78 -22.10 27.97
CA ASN A 2 5.37 -22.34 27.66
C ASN A 2 5.26 -22.70 26.17
N ASP A 3 4.76 -23.90 25.90
CA ASP A 3 4.49 -24.37 24.55
C ASP A 3 3.16 -23.78 24.07
N PHE A 4 3.23 -22.89 23.08
CA PHE A 4 2.08 -22.21 22.48
C PHE A 4 1.70 -22.80 21.11
N SER A 5 2.26 -23.95 20.72
CA SER A 5 2.02 -24.59 19.42
C SER A 5 0.55 -24.98 19.15
N HIS A 6 -0.28 -25.05 20.20
CA HIS A 6 -1.71 -25.34 20.10
C HIS A 6 -2.61 -24.09 19.96
N LEU A 7 -2.10 -22.90 20.26
CA LEU A 7 -2.88 -21.67 20.15
C LEU A 7 -2.87 -21.18 18.71
N LYS A 8 -4.05 -21.18 18.08
CA LYS A 8 -4.22 -20.64 16.72
C LYS A 8 -4.40 -19.13 16.79
N ALA A 9 -3.82 -18.43 15.82
CA ALA A 9 -4.06 -17.01 15.66
C ALA A 9 -5.57 -16.76 15.48
N THR A 10 -6.11 -15.79 16.22
CA THR A 10 -7.53 -15.42 16.11
C THR A 10 -7.67 -14.30 15.11
N ARG A 11 -8.48 -14.51 14.06
CA ARG A 11 -8.81 -13.51 13.05
C ARG A 11 -10.13 -12.83 13.39
N THR A 12 -10.16 -11.52 13.31
CA THR A 12 -11.36 -10.70 13.46
C THR A 12 -11.47 -9.77 12.26
N ASP A 13 -12.61 -9.83 11.58
CA ASP A 13 -12.91 -8.98 10.44
C ASP A 13 -14.00 -7.99 10.85
N CYS A 14 -13.70 -6.69 10.73
CA CYS A 14 -14.66 -5.61 10.93
C CYS A 14 -14.92 -4.96 9.58
N VAL A 15 -16.11 -5.19 9.03
CA VAL A 15 -16.55 -4.56 7.78
C VAL A 15 -17.00 -3.14 8.10
N GLY A 16 -16.27 -2.16 7.56
CA GLY A 16 -16.60 -0.75 7.65
C GLY A 16 -17.51 -0.33 6.51
N GLU A 17 -18.29 0.73 6.75
CA GLU A 17 -19.03 1.42 5.71
C GLU A 17 -18.05 2.04 4.70
N ASN A 18 -18.46 2.16 3.43
CA ASN A 18 -17.65 2.70 2.33
C ASN A 18 -16.51 1.81 1.81
N GLY A 19 -16.70 0.49 1.75
CA GLY A 19 -15.79 -0.38 1.00
C GLY A 19 -14.46 -0.66 1.70
N CYS A 20 -14.43 -0.57 3.04
CA CYS A 20 -13.26 -0.81 3.86
C CYS A 20 -13.51 -2.01 4.78
N THR A 21 -12.52 -2.89 4.97
CA THR A 21 -12.57 -3.97 5.96
C THR A 21 -11.27 -3.99 6.75
N ILE A 22 -11.37 -3.88 8.06
CA ILE A 22 -10.23 -4.04 8.96
C ILE A 22 -10.12 -5.52 9.29
N VAL A 23 -8.95 -6.10 9.02
CA VAL A 23 -8.62 -7.48 9.37
C VAL A 23 -7.57 -7.45 10.47
N GLY A 24 -7.95 -7.87 11.66
CA GLY A 24 -7.08 -8.04 12.81
C GLY A 24 -6.70 -9.50 13.01
N VAL A 25 -5.43 -9.76 13.33
CA VAL A 25 -4.93 -11.08 13.69
C VAL A 25 -4.19 -10.96 15.02
N LYS A 26 -4.69 -11.66 16.05
CA LYS A 26 -4.02 -11.77 17.35
C LYS A 26 -3.28 -13.10 17.44
N PHE A 27 -1.97 -13.01 17.63
CA PHE A 27 -1.09 -14.17 17.77
C PHE A 27 -0.99 -14.62 19.24
N PRO A 28 -0.63 -15.89 19.49
CA PRO A 28 -0.52 -16.45 20.84
C PRO A 28 0.52 -15.76 21.73
N ASN A 29 1.55 -15.16 21.11
CA ASN A 29 2.59 -14.39 21.78
C ASN A 29 2.13 -12.99 22.23
N GLY A 30 0.87 -12.62 21.97
CA GLY A 30 0.31 -11.30 22.28
C GLY A 30 0.48 -10.25 21.18
N GLU A 31 1.20 -10.56 20.10
CA GLU A 31 1.33 -9.69 18.93
C GLU A 31 -0.02 -9.52 18.23
N VAL A 32 -0.33 -8.30 17.81
CA VAL A 32 -1.50 -7.99 17.00
C VAL A 32 -1.04 -7.39 15.69
N ARG A 33 -1.42 -8.03 14.58
CA ARG A 33 -1.27 -7.46 13.24
C ARG A 33 -2.62 -7.00 12.74
N SER A 34 -2.66 -5.83 12.11
CA SER A 34 -3.85 -5.35 11.44
C SER A 34 -3.54 -5.01 9.99
N SER A 35 -4.53 -5.20 9.12
CA SER A 35 -4.48 -4.77 7.73
C SER A 35 -5.82 -4.17 7.36
N ILE A 36 -5.80 -3.22 6.44
CA ILE A 36 -7.00 -2.62 5.87
C ILE A 36 -7.14 -3.15 4.45
N LYS A 37 -8.31 -3.70 4.13
CA LYS A 37 -8.69 -4.12 2.79
C LYS A 37 -9.66 -3.10 2.22
N TYR A 38 -9.35 -2.63 1.02
CA TYR A 38 -10.19 -1.71 0.28
C TYR A 38 -10.87 -2.46 -0.87
N ASP A 39 -12.13 -2.15 -1.11
CA ASP A 39 -12.82 -2.57 -2.32
C ASP A 39 -12.28 -1.80 -3.55
N ARG A 40 -12.74 -2.19 -4.74
CA ARG A 40 -12.30 -1.58 -5.98
C ARG A 40 -12.59 -0.08 -6.05
N ASN A 41 -13.72 0.36 -5.54
CA ASN A 41 -14.15 1.76 -5.63
C ASN A 41 -13.28 2.65 -4.74
N MET A 42 -12.99 2.18 -3.53
CA MET A 42 -12.08 2.86 -2.61
C MET A 42 -10.64 2.87 -3.15
N MET A 43 -10.17 1.78 -3.78
CA MET A 43 -8.87 1.77 -4.44
C MET A 43 -8.76 2.80 -5.56
N ILE A 44 -9.81 2.97 -6.39
CA ILE A 44 -9.86 4.01 -7.42
C ILE A 44 -9.82 5.40 -6.76
N ALA A 45 -10.64 5.63 -5.74
CA ALA A 45 -10.66 6.91 -5.04
C ALA A 45 -9.28 7.27 -4.44
N LEU A 46 -8.62 6.31 -3.79
CA LEU A 46 -7.29 6.49 -3.21
C LEU A 46 -6.21 6.77 -4.26
N SER A 47 -6.37 6.26 -5.49
CA SER A 47 -5.41 6.53 -6.58
C SER A 47 -5.36 8.02 -7.00
N HIS A 48 -6.37 8.81 -6.64
CA HIS A 48 -6.39 10.26 -6.84
C HIS A 48 -5.74 11.06 -5.70
N SER A 49 -5.21 10.38 -4.66
CA SER A 49 -4.52 11.03 -3.56
C SER A 49 -3.23 11.72 -4.03
N PRO A 50 -2.85 12.88 -3.45
CA PRO A 50 -1.54 13.49 -3.69
C PRO A 50 -0.36 12.56 -3.37
N LEU A 51 -0.54 11.60 -2.46
CA LEU A 51 0.50 10.62 -2.12
C LEU A 51 0.74 9.59 -3.23
N SER A 52 -0.27 9.33 -4.06
CA SER A 52 -0.13 8.47 -5.25
C SER A 52 0.70 9.16 -6.36
N LEU A 53 1.08 10.41 -6.15
CA LEU A 53 1.92 11.18 -7.06
C LEU A 53 3.40 11.14 -6.68
N VAL A 54 3.71 10.63 -5.49
CA VAL A 54 5.07 10.54 -4.99
C VAL A 54 5.76 9.37 -5.68
N GLU A 55 6.97 9.63 -6.18
CA GLU A 55 7.80 8.59 -6.78
C GLU A 55 8.10 7.52 -5.73
N PRO A 56 7.94 6.23 -6.05
CA PRO A 56 8.26 5.17 -5.09
C PRO A 56 9.72 5.30 -4.65
N ASP A 57 10.00 5.18 -3.35
CA ASP A 57 11.39 5.17 -2.82
C ASP A 57 12.25 4.08 -3.46
N LEU A 58 11.60 3.01 -3.92
CA LEU A 58 12.22 1.89 -4.63
C LEU A 58 12.45 2.17 -6.11
N LEU A 59 11.89 3.23 -6.71
CA LEU A 59 12.05 3.52 -8.13
C LEU A 59 13.52 3.79 -8.48
N MET A 60 14.28 4.43 -7.59
CA MET A 60 15.72 4.60 -7.76
C MET A 60 16.47 3.27 -7.77
N LYS A 61 16.08 2.32 -6.90
CA LYS A 61 16.70 0.98 -6.90
C LYS A 61 16.31 0.16 -8.13
N ILE A 62 15.06 0.28 -8.57
CA ILE A 62 14.58 -0.35 -9.81
C ILE A 62 15.27 0.27 -11.01
N ALA A 63 15.54 1.57 -11.01
CA ALA A 63 16.33 2.22 -12.04
C ALA A 63 17.74 1.64 -12.11
N ASP A 64 18.40 1.48 -10.95
CA ASP A 64 19.77 0.97 -10.89
C ASP A 64 19.88 -0.51 -11.35
N GLU A 65 18.90 -1.34 -11.03
CA GLU A 65 18.93 -2.79 -11.32
C GLU A 65 18.22 -3.17 -12.64
N HIS A 66 17.24 -2.37 -13.08
CA HIS A 66 16.28 -2.69 -14.15
C HIS A 66 15.83 -1.44 -14.93
N MET A 67 16.79 -0.68 -15.49
CA MET A 67 16.50 0.53 -16.27
C MET A 67 15.48 0.33 -17.40
N GLU A 68 15.42 -0.87 -17.98
CA GLU A 68 14.48 -1.23 -19.05
C GLU A 68 13.01 -1.16 -18.63
N LEU A 69 12.72 -1.23 -17.32
CA LEU A 69 11.36 -1.17 -16.79
C LEU A 69 10.87 0.27 -16.58
N LEU A 70 11.78 1.26 -16.48
CA LEU A 70 11.46 2.66 -16.22
C LEU A 70 10.49 3.32 -17.21
N PRO A 71 10.47 2.98 -18.51
CA PRO A 71 9.46 3.50 -19.44
C PRO A 71 8.04 2.97 -19.18
N SER A 72 7.93 1.82 -18.50
CA SER A 72 6.64 1.18 -18.18
C SER A 72 5.94 1.79 -16.97
N PHE A 73 6.69 2.53 -16.15
CA PHE A 73 6.11 3.28 -15.05
C PHE A 73 5.38 4.50 -15.59
N PRO A 74 4.15 4.79 -15.12
CA PRO A 74 3.41 5.97 -15.53
C PRO A 74 4.24 7.23 -15.29
N ARG A 75 4.68 7.90 -16.35
CA ARG A 75 5.34 9.19 -16.25
C ARG A 75 4.28 10.29 -16.35
N ARG A 76 4.38 11.30 -15.49
CA ARG A 76 3.58 12.50 -15.67
C ARG A 76 4.06 13.24 -16.91
N PHE A 77 3.12 13.57 -17.78
CA PHE A 77 3.33 14.67 -18.71
C PHE A 77 3.23 15.96 -17.89
N ILE A 78 4.37 16.60 -17.60
CA ILE A 78 4.37 17.99 -17.11
C ILE A 78 4.43 18.85 -18.37
N PRO A 79 3.37 19.62 -18.69
CA PRO A 79 3.44 20.56 -19.80
C PRO A 79 4.60 21.53 -19.55
N LEU A 80 5.46 21.70 -20.55
CA LEU A 80 6.67 22.55 -20.48
C LEU A 80 6.38 23.98 -19.98
N GLU A 81 5.13 24.42 -20.16
CA GLU A 81 4.56 25.70 -19.70
C GLU A 81 4.73 25.96 -18.19
N PHE A 82 4.89 24.90 -17.38
CA PHE A 82 5.08 25.00 -15.92
C PHE A 82 6.54 24.93 -15.46
N ILE A 83 7.49 24.72 -16.38
CA ILE A 83 8.92 24.56 -16.05
C ILE A 83 9.67 25.91 -16.10
N GLU A 84 9.18 26.89 -16.86
CA GLU A 84 9.87 28.18 -17.08
C GLU A 84 9.54 29.30 -16.05
N GLN A 85 8.85 28.99 -14.95
CA GLN A 85 8.46 30.01 -13.94
C GLN A 85 9.22 29.95 -12.60
N ASN A 86 10.35 29.23 -12.50
CA ASN A 86 11.24 29.29 -11.33
C ASN A 86 12.68 29.62 -11.72
#